data_AF-A0A940J600-F1
#
_entry.id   AF-A0A940J600-F1
#
_cell.length_a   1.000
_cell.length_b   1.000
_cell.length_c   1.000
_cell.angle_alpha   90.00
_cell.angle_beta   90.00
_cell.angle_gamma   90.00
#
_symmetry.space_group_name_H-M   'P 1'
#
loop_
_entity.id
_entity.type
_entity.pdbx_description
1 polymer ?
#
loop_
_entity_poly.entity_id
_entity_poly.type
_entity_poly.pdbx_seq_one_letter_code
_entity_poly.pdbx_strand_id
1 'polypeptide(L)' 'MTGDPLEVELEDSELLAEVDLTTTLIAAANQSDGPLSGEEIDRLLGLA' A
#
# COMPACT_ATOMS: atom_id res chain seq x y z
N MET A 1 17.73 -8.69 18.46
CA MET A 1 16.97 -7.89 17.48
C MET A 1 15.67 -8.62 17.20
N THR A 2 14.67 -8.42 18.05
CA THR A 2 13.30 -8.94 17.89
C THR A 2 12.40 -7.72 18.00
N GLY A 3 12.37 -6.93 16.94
CA GLY A 3 11.38 -5.87 16.74
C GLY A 3 10.64 -6.22 15.46
N ASP A 4 9.32 -6.07 15.45
CA ASP A 4 8.53 -6.22 14.24
C ASP A 4 9.06 -5.18 13.22
N PRO A 5 9.50 -5.57 12.00
CA PRO A 5 9.91 -4.61 10.98
C PRO A 5 8.80 -3.61 10.59
N LEU A 6 7.57 -3.85 11.05
CA LEU A 6 6.42 -2.97 10.90
C LEU A 6 6.19 -2.02 12.11
N GLU A 7 6.86 -2.23 13.25
CA GLU A 7 6.84 -1.33 14.42
C GLU A 7 7.91 -0.24 14.28
N VAL A 8 7.73 0.64 13.30
CA VAL A 8 8.49 1.89 13.17
C VAL A 8 7.52 3.04 13.44
N GLU A 9 7.81 3.89 14.43
CA GLU A 9 7.07 5.15 14.62
C GLU A 9 7.39 6.06 13.43
N LEU A 10 6.52 6.05 12.43
CA LEU A 10 6.67 6.85 11.22
C LEU A 10 6.27 8.30 11.56
N GLU A 11 7.25 9.13 11.89
CA GLU A 11 7.06 10.58 12.14
C GLU A 11 6.92 11.39 10.84
N ASP A 12 7.31 10.79 9.70
CA ASP A 12 7.27 11.40 8.38
C ASP A 12 5.94 11.07 7.69
N SER A 13 5.10 12.10 7.53
CA SER A 13 3.79 12.00 6.88
C SER A 13 3.87 11.56 5.41
N GLU A 14 4.97 11.83 4.71
CA GLU A 14 5.16 11.41 3.33
C GLU A 14 5.48 9.91 3.28
N LEU A 15 6.33 9.43 4.18
CA LEU A 15 6.64 8.00 4.32
C LEU A 15 5.41 7.19 4.77
N LEU A 16 4.60 7.74 5.68
CA LEU A 16 3.30 7.14 6.06
C LEU A 16 2.38 6.97 4.86
N ALA A 17 2.28 7.99 4.00
CA ALA A 17 1.45 7.92 2.81
C ALA A 17 1.93 6.85 1.83
N GLU A 18 3.24 6.66 1.68
CA GLU A 18 3.81 5.61 0.82
C GLU A 18 3.54 4.20 1.37
N VAL A 19 3.66 4.02 2.69
CA VAL A 19 3.34 2.74 3.35
C VAL A 19 1.86 2.41 3.22
N ASP A 20 0.97 3.39 3.40
CA ASP A 20 -0.48 3.21 3.26
C ASP A 20 -0.86 2.86 1.82
N LEU A 21 -0.25 3.55 0.84
CA LEU A 21 -0.43 3.26 -0.59
C LEU A 21 -0.02 1.83 -0.95
N THR A 22 1.16 1.41 -0.48
CA THR A 22 1.69 0.07 -0.74
C THR A 22 0.83 -1.00 -0.06
N THR A 23 0.38 -0.75 1.18
CA THR A 23 -0.51 -1.64 1.93
C THR A 23 -1.84 -1.81 1.20
N THR A 24 -2.40 -0.72 0.69
CA THR A 24 -3.64 -0.69 -0.09
C THR A 24 -3.52 -1.53 -1.37
N LEU A 25 -2.42 -1.38 -2.12
CA LEU A 25 -2.18 -2.16 -3.33
C LEU A 25 -2.04 -3.67 -3.05
N ILE A 26 -1.31 -4.03 -2.00
CA ILE A 26 -1.15 -5.44 -1.58
C ILE A 26 -2.50 -6.03 -1.17
N ALA A 27 -3.28 -5.30 -0.38
CA ALA A 27 -4.60 -5.74 0.07
C ALA A 27 -5.55 -5.93 -1.12
N ALA A 28 -5.54 -5.02 -2.10
CA ALA A 28 -6.38 -5.13 -3.29
C ALA A 28 -5.96 -6.33 -4.15
N ALA A 29 -4.66 -6.54 -4.36
CA ALA A 29 -4.16 -7.68 -5.14
C ALA A 29 -4.54 -9.02 -4.49
N ASN A 30 -4.46 -9.13 -3.15
CA ASN A 30 -4.83 -10.35 -2.43
C ASN A 30 -6.33 -10.65 -2.44
N GLN A 31 -7.18 -9.64 -2.66
CA GLN A 31 -8.64 -9.78 -2.75
C GLN A 31 -9.14 -9.98 -4.17
N SER A 32 -8.25 -9.88 -5.16
CA SER A 32 -8.56 -10.09 -6.57
C SER A 32 -8.33 -11.55 -6.96
N ASP A 33 -9.18 -12.08 -7.83
CA ASP A 33 -9.05 -13.43 -8.41
C ASP A 33 -7.89 -13.54 -9.43
N GLY A 34 -7.18 -12.43 -9.68
CA GLY A 34 -6.05 -12.34 -10.59
C GLY A 34 -5.30 -11.00 -10.46
N PRO A 35 -4.36 -10.69 -11.36
CA PRO A 35 -3.67 -9.40 -11.35
C PRO A 35 -4.65 -8.24 -11.42
N LEU A 36 -4.39 -7.17 -10.65
CA LEU A 36 -5.17 -5.93 -10.73
C LEU A 36 -5.11 -5.35 -12.15
N SER A 37 -6.23 -4.81 -12.60
CA SER A 37 -6.28 -4.07 -13.85
C SER A 37 -5.54 -2.72 -13.73
N GLY A 38 -5.03 -2.20 -14.85
CA GLY A 38 -4.39 -0.88 -14.86
C GLY A 38 -5.32 0.23 -14.36
N GLU A 39 -6.60 0.17 -14.72
CA GLU A 39 -7.63 1.13 -14.25
C GLU A 39 -7.90 1.04 -12.74
N GLU A 40 -7.76 -0.14 -12.13
CA GLU A 40 -7.83 -0.26 -10.66
C GLU A 40 -6.59 0.30 -10.00
N ILE A 41 -5.41 0.02 -10.56
CA ILE A 41 -4.15 0.56 -10.04
C ILE A 41 -4.20 2.10 -10.10
N ASP A 42 -4.59 2.69 -11.21
CA ASP A 42 -4.70 4.15 -11.37
C ASP A 42 -5.69 4.77 -10.37
N ARG A 43 -6.82 4.09 -10.11
CA ARG A 43 -7.77 4.52 -9.06
C ARG A 43 -7.17 4.47 -7.67
N LEU A 44 -6.43 3.40 -7.33
CA LEU A 44 -5.77 3.25 -6.02
C LEU A 44 -4.61 4.24 -5.85
N LEU A 45 -3.94 4.60 -6.93
CA LEU A 45 -2.89 5.63 -6.97
C LEU A 45 -3.44 7.06 -7.02
N GLY A 46 -4.77 7.24 -7.14
CA GLY A 46 -5.40 8.57 -7.22
C GLY A 46 -5.15 9.31 -8.55
N LEU A 47 -4.88 8.58 -9.63
CA LEU A 47 -4.57 9.11 -10.97
C LEU A 47 -5.81 9.21 -11.88
N ALA A 48 -6.98 8.78 -11.39
CA ALA A 48 -8.24 8.69 -12.13
C ALA A 48 -9.14 9.92 -11.99
#